data_AF-A0A2V2UDV1-F1
#
_entry.id   AF-A0A2V2UDV1-F1
#
_cell.length_a   1.000
_cell.length_b   1.000
_cell.length_c   1.000
_cell.angle_alpha   90.00
_cell.angle_beta   90.00
_cell.angle_gamma   90.00
#
_symmetry.space_group_name_H-M   'P 1'
#
loop_
_entity.id
_entity.type
_entity.pdbx_description
1 polymer ?
#
loop_
_entity_poly.entity_id
_entity_poly.type
_entity_poly.pdbx_seq_one_letter_code
_entity_poly.pdbx_strand_id
1 'polypeptide(L)'
;MFSKVIQLRFPTKEELGRTGSNDRLNPFRRYFSASRYNRLLIQQCLIRSAYDGSLISKVKALERIHDQDFFDKVKIAKEGGFSDEFLDAVKEEEQALQKIIDACDKRMSESFTI
;
A
#
# COMPACT_ATOMS: atom_id res chain seq x y z
N MET A 1 -0.44 -9.77 -18.62
CA MET A 1 -1.62 -9.03 -18.11
C MET A 1 -1.65 -9.22 -16.59
N PHE A 2 -1.55 -8.14 -15.78
CA PHE A 2 -1.57 -8.29 -14.31
C PHE A 2 -2.96 -8.76 -13.87
N SER A 3 -3.03 -10.03 -13.48
CA SER A 3 -4.27 -10.69 -13.08
C SER A 3 -4.58 -10.52 -11.59
N LYS A 4 -3.61 -10.08 -10.77
CA LYS A 4 -3.70 -10.02 -9.30
C LYS A 4 -2.83 -8.90 -8.73
N VAL A 5 -3.22 -8.37 -7.57
CA VAL A 5 -2.34 -7.56 -6.69
C VAL A 5 -1.18 -8.42 -6.19
N ILE A 6 -0.04 -7.81 -5.90
CA ILE A 6 1.08 -8.48 -5.24
C ILE A 6 0.62 -8.85 -3.83
N GLN A 7 0.65 -10.15 -3.53
CA GLN A 7 0.55 -10.64 -2.17
C GLN A 7 1.95 -10.73 -1.58
N LEU A 8 2.31 -9.73 -0.78
CA LEU A 8 3.53 -9.82 0.02
C LEU A 8 3.34 -10.92 1.07
N ARG A 9 4.30 -11.82 1.22
CA ARG A 9 4.38 -12.68 2.40
C ARG A 9 4.69 -11.79 3.61
N PHE A 10 3.63 -11.36 4.29
CA PHE A 10 3.74 -10.65 5.55
C PHE A 10 3.97 -11.67 6.68
N PRO A 11 4.86 -11.40 7.65
CA PRO A 11 5.05 -12.31 8.77
C PRO A 11 3.78 -12.48 9.61
N THR A 12 3.55 -13.69 10.09
CA THR A 12 2.52 -13.99 11.07
C THR A 12 2.76 -13.26 12.40
N LYS A 13 1.73 -13.16 13.24
CA LYS A 13 1.84 -12.58 14.58
C LYS A 13 2.95 -13.26 15.39
N GLU A 14 3.05 -14.58 15.29
CA GLU A 14 4.04 -15.40 15.98
C GLU A 14 5.46 -15.14 15.45
N GLU A 15 5.63 -15.00 14.13
CA GLU A 15 6.92 -14.64 13.51
C GLU A 15 7.37 -13.22 13.91
N LEU A 16 6.45 -12.25 13.95
CA LEU A 16 6.74 -10.90 14.44
C LEU A 16 7.13 -10.90 15.92
N GLY A 17 6.45 -11.70 16.75
CA GLY A 17 6.74 -11.82 18.19
C GLY A 17 8.14 -12.37 18.48
N ARG A 18 8.67 -13.23 17.60
CA ARG A 18 10.05 -13.76 17.68
C ARG A 18 11.12 -12.77 17.19
N THR A 19 10.70 -11.71 16.51
CA THR A 19 11.60 -10.68 15.97
C THR A 19 11.81 -9.59 17.04
N GLY A 20 13.02 -9.05 17.17
CA GLY A 20 13.28 -7.91 18.05
C GLY A 20 12.58 -6.64 17.56
N SER A 21 12.22 -5.73 18.46
CA SER A 21 11.48 -4.50 18.12
C SER A 21 12.12 -3.69 16.99
N ASN A 22 13.45 -3.53 17.02
CA ASN A 22 14.19 -2.81 15.97
C ASN A 22 14.04 -3.43 14.56
N ASP A 23 13.85 -4.75 14.48
CA ASP A 23 13.75 -5.47 13.20
C ASP A 23 12.31 -5.62 12.71
N ARG A 24 11.30 -5.50 13.61
CA ARG A 24 9.87 -5.58 13.26
C ARG A 24 9.40 -4.46 12.35
N LEU A 25 10.10 -3.32 12.36
CA LEU A 25 9.77 -2.18 11.52
C LEU A 25 9.91 -2.50 10.01
N ASN A 26 10.88 -3.33 9.63
CA ASN A 26 11.17 -3.64 8.23
C ASN A 26 10.02 -4.40 7.52
N PRO A 27 9.42 -5.46 8.10
CA PRO A 27 8.19 -6.06 7.57
C PRO A 27 7.08 -5.05 7.27
N PHE A 28 6.84 -4.08 8.16
CA PHE A 28 5.82 -3.05 7.96
C PHE A 28 6.18 -2.09 6.82
N ARG A 29 7.44 -1.62 6.73
CA ARG A 29 7.92 -0.82 5.59
C ARG A 29 7.74 -1.54 4.26
N ARG A 30 8.11 -2.83 4.20
CA ARG A 30 7.93 -3.66 3.01
C ARG A 30 6.46 -3.82 2.64
N TYR A 31 5.60 -3.99 3.65
CA TYR A 31 4.16 -4.00 3.46
C TYR A 31 3.64 -2.72 2.81
N PHE A 32 3.99 -1.55 3.35
CA PHE A 32 3.54 -0.27 2.80
C PHE A 32 4.04 -0.03 1.37
N SER A 33 5.30 -0.38 1.07
CA SER A 33 5.84 -0.31 -0.29
C SER A 33 5.04 -1.19 -1.28
N ALA A 34 4.70 -2.42 -0.89
CA ALA A 34 3.87 -3.31 -1.70
C ALA A 34 2.42 -2.80 -1.83
N SER A 35 1.85 -2.26 -0.75
CA SER A 35 0.52 -1.66 -0.70
C SER A 35 0.40 -0.48 -1.68
N ARG A 36 1.34 0.47 -1.64
CA ARG A 36 1.42 1.59 -2.59
C ARG A 36 1.53 1.10 -4.04
N TYR A 37 2.38 0.11 -4.31
CA TYR A 37 2.49 -0.47 -5.65
C TYR A 37 1.17 -1.09 -6.13
N ASN A 38 0.46 -1.81 -5.24
CA ASN A 38 -0.84 -2.37 -5.55
C ASN A 38 -1.87 -1.29 -5.89
N ARG A 39 -1.87 -0.15 -5.19
CA ARG A 39 -2.73 0.99 -5.52
C ARG A 39 -2.44 1.55 -6.92
N LEU A 40 -1.17 1.63 -7.34
CA LEU A 40 -0.82 2.02 -8.70
C LEU A 40 -1.34 1.04 -9.76
N LEU A 41 -1.26 -0.28 -9.49
CA LEU A 41 -1.82 -1.29 -10.39
C LEU A 41 -3.34 -1.21 -10.50
N ILE A 42 -4.03 -0.97 -9.38
CA ILE A 42 -5.48 -0.79 -9.35
C ILE A 42 -5.86 0.45 -10.17
N GLN A 43 -5.14 1.57 -9.99
CA GLN A 43 -5.37 2.80 -10.75
C GLN A 43 -5.14 2.59 -12.25
N GLN A 44 -4.09 1.86 -12.63
CA GLN A 44 -3.87 1.49 -14.03
C GLN A 44 -5.04 0.65 -14.57
N CYS A 45 -5.55 -0.31 -13.80
CA CYS A 45 -6.70 -1.12 -14.20
C CYS A 45 -7.99 -0.28 -14.35
N LEU A 46 -8.19 0.73 -13.48
CA LEU A 46 -9.29 1.68 -13.58
C LEU A 46 -9.22 2.48 -14.88
N ILE A 47 -8.07 3.07 -15.21
CA ILE A 47 -7.90 3.84 -16.46
C ILE A 47 -8.19 2.96 -17.68
N ARG A 48 -7.71 1.72 -17.69
CA ARG A 48 -7.97 0.77 -18.78
C ARG A 48 -9.44 0.42 -18.94
N SER A 49 -10.23 0.51 -17.88
CA SER A 49 -11.66 0.23 -17.94
C SER A 49 -12.43 1.22 -18.84
N ALA A 50 -11.85 2.39 -19.15
CA ALA A 50 -12.43 3.36 -20.07
C ALA A 50 -12.60 2.82 -21.50
N TYR A 51 -11.74 1.89 -21.92
CA TYR A 51 -11.81 1.22 -23.22
C TYR A 51 -12.03 -0.28 -23.14
N ASP A 52 -12.05 -0.86 -21.93
CA ASP A 52 -12.42 -2.25 -21.65
C ASP A 52 -13.35 -2.31 -20.43
N GLY A 53 -14.64 -2.08 -20.66
CA GLY A 53 -15.65 -2.02 -19.60
C GLY A 53 -15.79 -3.31 -18.78
N SER A 54 -15.26 -4.45 -19.26
CA SER A 54 -15.25 -5.70 -18.50
C SER A 54 -14.37 -5.63 -17.23
N LEU A 55 -13.44 -4.68 -17.18
CA LEU A 55 -12.49 -4.52 -16.08
C LEU A 55 -13.08 -3.86 -14.84
N ILE A 56 -14.23 -3.18 -14.93
CA ILE A 56 -14.75 -2.39 -13.80
C ILE A 56 -15.07 -3.26 -12.57
N SER A 57 -15.61 -4.46 -12.79
CA SER A 57 -15.90 -5.42 -11.71
C SER A 57 -14.60 -5.90 -11.05
N LYS A 58 -13.54 -6.09 -11.85
CA LYS A 58 -12.21 -6.45 -11.36
C LYS A 58 -11.58 -5.33 -10.54
N VAL A 59 -11.69 -4.07 -10.97
CA VAL A 59 -11.18 -2.92 -10.20
C VAL A 59 -11.80 -2.90 -8.80
N LYS A 60 -13.14 -2.95 -8.71
CA LYS A 60 -13.87 -2.97 -7.43
C LYS A 60 -13.45 -4.14 -6.53
N ALA A 61 -13.21 -5.31 -7.12
CA ALA A 61 -12.74 -6.47 -6.37
C ALA A 61 -11.31 -6.27 -5.82
N LEU A 62 -10.40 -5.72 -6.62
CA LEU A 62 -9.03 -5.44 -6.19
C LEU A 62 -8.97 -4.35 -5.11
N GLU A 63 -9.79 -3.30 -5.22
CA GLU A 63 -9.94 -2.28 -4.19
C GLU A 63 -10.38 -2.88 -2.86
N ARG A 64 -11.45 -3.70 -2.88
CA ARG A 64 -11.93 -4.38 -1.67
C ARG A 64 -10.85 -5.26 -1.03
N ILE A 65 -10.13 -6.04 -1.84
CA ILE A 65 -9.05 -6.92 -1.35
C ILE A 65 -7.93 -6.08 -0.72
N HIS A 66 -7.53 -5.00 -1.37
CA HIS A 66 -6.50 -4.10 -0.87
C HIS A 66 -6.89 -3.48 0.47
N ASP A 67 -8.12 -2.98 0.58
CA ASP A 67 -8.59 -2.32 1.80
C ASP A 67 -8.74 -3.31 2.96
N GLN A 68 -9.25 -4.51 2.66
CA GLN A 68 -9.30 -5.58 3.65
C GLN A 68 -7.90 -5.96 4.15
N ASP A 69 -6.93 -6.09 3.24
CA ASP A 69 -5.55 -6.45 3.59
C ASP A 69 -4.92 -5.41 4.55
N PHE A 70 -5.22 -4.12 4.37
CA PHE A 70 -4.83 -3.05 5.31
C PHE A 70 -5.45 -3.22 6.68
N PHE A 71 -6.78 -3.42 6.76
CA PHE A 71 -7.45 -3.65 8.05
C PHE A 71 -6.91 -4.89 8.76
N ASP A 72 -6.59 -5.94 8.02
CA ASP A 72 -5.98 -7.15 8.57
C ASP A 72 -4.59 -6.87 9.16
N LYS A 73 -3.76 -6.02 8.52
CA LYS A 73 -2.45 -5.61 9.09
C LYS A 73 -2.60 -4.74 10.32
N VAL A 74 -3.56 -3.82 10.34
CA VAL A 74 -3.88 -3.02 11.53
C VAL A 74 -4.29 -3.94 12.70
N LYS A 75 -5.11 -4.96 12.42
CA LYS A 75 -5.53 -5.94 13.42
C LYS A 75 -4.33 -6.74 13.96
N ILE A 76 -3.46 -7.25 13.08
CA ILE A 76 -2.24 -7.98 13.49
C ILE A 76 -1.35 -7.11 14.38
N ALA A 77 -1.14 -5.84 14.01
CA ALA A 77 -0.32 -4.93 14.80
C ALA A 77 -0.91 -4.70 16.20
N LYS A 78 -2.22 -4.43 16.29
CA LYS A 78 -2.92 -4.20 17.57
C LYS A 78 -2.93 -5.44 18.46
N GLU A 79 -3.34 -6.60 17.92
CA GLU A 79 -3.44 -7.85 18.68
C GLU A 79 -2.08 -8.43 19.05
N GLY A 80 -1.04 -8.09 18.29
CA GLY A 80 0.35 -8.46 18.54
C GLY A 80 1.10 -7.56 19.51
N GLY A 81 0.54 -6.40 19.87
CA GLY A 81 1.27 -5.40 20.67
C GLY A 81 2.43 -4.77 19.90
N PHE A 82 2.34 -4.70 18.56
CA PHE A 82 3.33 -4.12 17.65
C PHE A 82 2.89 -2.74 17.11
N SER A 83 2.02 -2.05 17.85
CA SER A 83 1.38 -0.80 17.41
C SER A 83 2.41 0.29 17.18
N ASP A 84 3.45 0.39 17.99
CA ASP A 84 4.45 1.44 17.88
C ASP A 84 5.27 1.28 16.60
N GLU A 85 5.80 0.07 16.35
CA GLU A 85 6.54 -0.22 15.12
C GLU A 85 5.66 -0.07 13.87
N PHE A 86 4.38 -0.42 13.97
CA PHE A 86 3.42 -0.18 12.88
C PHE A 86 3.19 1.32 12.63
N LEU A 87 2.98 2.12 13.68
CA LEU A 87 2.75 3.56 13.58
C LEU A 87 3.98 4.29 13.04
N ASP A 88 5.18 3.87 13.40
CA ASP A 88 6.41 4.43 12.84
C ASP A 88 6.51 4.15 11.33
N ALA A 89 6.19 2.94 10.89
CA ALA A 89 6.13 2.62 9.46
C ALA A 89 5.02 3.40 8.73
N VAL A 90 3.87 3.67 9.37
CA VAL A 90 2.79 4.50 8.81
C VAL A 90 3.29 5.92 8.57
N LYS A 91 3.95 6.55 9.56
CA LYS A 91 4.48 7.92 9.43
C LYS A 91 5.52 8.02 8.32
N GLU A 92 6.40 7.02 8.21
CA GLU A 92 7.38 6.97 7.12
C GLU A 92 6.72 6.87 5.74
N GLU A 93 5.69 6.03 5.61
CA GLU A 93 4.95 5.90 4.35
C GLU A 93 4.18 7.17 4.01
N GLU A 94 3.54 7.82 4.99
CA GLU A 94 2.86 9.10 4.81
C GLU A 94 3.83 10.17 4.28
N GLN A 95 5.02 10.28 4.87
CA GLN A 95 6.07 11.19 4.39
C GLN A 95 6.56 10.83 2.98
N ALA A 96 6.68 9.54 2.67
CA ALA A 96 7.06 9.09 1.34
C ALA A 96 5.99 9.45 0.29
N LEU A 97 4.71 9.28 0.64
CA LEU A 97 3.59 9.68 -0.22
C LEU A 97 3.55 11.19 -0.44
N GLN A 98 3.77 11.99 0.61
CA GLN A 98 3.83 13.45 0.47
C GLN A 98 4.91 13.88 -0.53
N LYS A 99 6.10 13.29 -0.48
CA LYS A 99 7.18 13.57 -1.45
C LYS A 99 6.79 13.23 -2.89
N ILE A 100 6.02 12.16 -3.10
CA ILE A 100 5.51 11.79 -4.44
C ILE A 100 4.49 12.83 -4.92
N ILE A 101 3.57 13.24 -4.04
CA ILE A 101 2.57 14.26 -4.33
C ILE A 101 3.25 15.58 -4.70
N ASP A 102 4.20 16.06 -3.89
CA ASP A 102 4.95 17.30 -4.15
C ASP A 102 5.66 17.27 -5.51
N ALA A 103 6.26 16.12 -5.86
CA ALA A 103 6.91 15.95 -7.15
C ALA A 103 5.92 15.97 -8.33
N CYS A 104 4.72 15.39 -8.15
CA CYS A 104 3.65 15.46 -9.13
C CYS A 104 3.12 16.90 -9.29
N ASP A 105 2.87 17.60 -8.19
CA ASP A 105 2.38 18.99 -8.19
C ASP A 105 3.36 19.94 -8.87
N LYS A 106 4.66 19.77 -8.60
CA LYS A 106 5.72 20.52 -9.29
C LYS A 106 5.67 20.29 -10.80
N ARG A 107 5.58 19.03 -11.25
CA ARG A 107 5.50 18.72 -12.68
C ARG A 107 4.24 19.28 -13.34
N MET A 108 3.10 19.21 -12.64
CA MET A 108 1.85 19.76 -13.15
C MET A 108 1.94 21.28 -13.29
N SER A 109 2.41 21.99 -12.26
CA SER A 109 2.57 23.44 -12.29
C SER A 109 3.59 23.94 -13.33
N GLU A 110 4.71 23.23 -13.53
CA GLU A 110 5.66 23.49 -14.61
C GLU A 110 5.01 23.31 -16.01
N SER A 111 4.08 22.35 -16.14
CA SER A 111 3.37 22.09 -17.40
C SER A 111 2.26 23.10 -17.70
N PHE A 112 1.79 23.86 -16.70
CA PHE A 112 0.76 24.90 -16.85
C PHE A 112 1.33 26.32 -17.03
N THR A 113 2.66 26.46 -17.08
CA THR A 113 3.30 27.73 -17.42
C THR A 113 3.57 27.76 -18.92
N ILE A 114 2.56 28.13 -19.71
CA ILE A 114 2.67 28.49 -21.13
C ILE A 114 2.31 29.96 -21.28
#